data_AF-A0A3D3CIQ8-F1
#
_entry.id   AF-A0A3D3CIQ8-F1
#
_cell.length_a   1.000
_cell.length_b   1.000
_cell.length_c   1.000
_cell.angle_alpha   90.00
_cell.angle_beta   90.00
_cell.angle_gamma   90.00
#
_symmetry.space_group_name_H-M   'P 1'
#
loop_
_entity.id
_entity.type
_entity.pdbx_description
1 polymer ?
#
loop_
_entity_poly.entity_id
_entity_poly.type
_entity_poly.pdbx_seq_one_letter_code
_entity_poly.pdbx_strand_id
1 'polypeptide(L)' 'FFAREVLRQGLRLNWRPKGVTTTADTLLPAMERTMKEVFGVAVTNRYSAREAGRMAATCPEGGRLHVNPFTH' A
#
# COMPACT_ATOMS: atom_id res chain seq x y z
N PHE A 1 -3.40 -9.22 -5.38
CA PHE A 1 -4.28 -10.37 -5.67
C PHE A 1 -5.73 -10.11 -5.26
N PHE A 2 -6.05 -9.82 -3.99
CA PHE A 2 -7.43 -9.57 -3.55
C PHE A 2 -8.15 -8.42 -4.29
N ALA A 3 -7.58 -7.22 -4.32
CA ALA A 3 -8.23 -6.08 -4.97
C ALA A 3 -8.54 -6.33 -6.47
N ARG A 4 -7.61 -6.97 -7.19
CA ARG A 4 -7.85 -7.38 -8.59
C ARG A 4 -9.02 -8.34 -8.72
N GLU A 5 -9.16 -9.26 -7.78
CA GLU A 5 -10.23 -10.24 -7.77
C GLU A 5 -11.60 -9.60 -7.48
N VAL A 6 -11.65 -8.62 -6.57
CA VAL A 6 -12.85 -7.82 -6.30
C VAL A 6 -13.35 -7.14 -7.58
N LEU A 7 -12.46 -6.49 -8.33
CA LEU A 7 -12.84 -5.86 -9.61
C LEU A 7 -13.27 -6.90 -10.65
N ARG A 8 -12.54 -8.02 -10.76
CA ARG A 8 -12.84 -9.09 -11.73
C ARG A 8 -14.23 -9.69 -11.53
N GLN A 9 -14.68 -9.82 -10.28
CA GLN A 9 -15.99 -10.36 -9.94
C GLN A 9 -17.10 -9.29 -9.89
N GLY A 10 -16.79 -8.01 -10.12
CA GLY A 10 -17.75 -6.92 -9.99
C GLY A 10 -18.23 -6.69 -8.54
N LEU A 11 -17.45 -7.12 -7.56
CA LEU A 11 -17.79 -6.99 -6.15
C LEU A 11 -17.48 -5.57 -5.64
N ARG A 12 -18.17 -5.18 -4.57
CA ARG A 12 -17.89 -3.94 -3.83
C ARG A 12 -17.85 -4.24 -2.34
N LEU A 13 -16.95 -3.56 -1.64
CA LEU A 13 -16.90 -3.62 -0.18
C LEU A 13 -18.14 -2.90 0.38
N ASN A 14 -18.79 -3.50 1.38
CA ASN A 14 -19.90 -2.88 2.12
C ASN A 14 -19.43 -2.00 3.29
N TRP A 15 -18.13 -1.74 3.38
CA TRP A 15 -17.49 -0.89 4.38
C TRP A 15 -16.28 -0.18 3.77
N ARG A 16 -15.80 0.89 4.40
CA ARG A 16 -14.63 1.64 3.94
C ARG A 16 -13.50 1.60 5.00
N PRO A 17 -12.31 1.05 4.68
CA PRO A 17 -11.17 1.11 5.59
C PRO A 17 -10.76 2.56 5.84
N LYS A 18 -10.02 2.82 6.93
CA LYS A 18 -9.40 4.13 7.17
C LYS A 18 -8.12 4.34 6.35
N GLY A 19 -7.51 3.26 5.90
CA GLY A 19 -6.29 3.28 5.09
C GLY A 19 -5.85 1.86 4.74
N VAL A 20 -5.01 1.74 3.72
CA VAL A 20 -4.40 0.48 3.30
C VAL A 20 -2.88 0.63 3.38
N THR A 21 -2.20 -0.35 3.96
CA THR A 21 -0.73 -0.41 4.00
C THR A 21 -0.24 -1.68 3.32
N THR A 22 0.70 -1.52 2.39
CA THR A 22 1.43 -2.60 1.73
C THR A 22 2.83 -2.72 2.33
N THR A 23 3.38 -3.93 2.27
CA THR A 23 4.75 -4.25 2.69
C THR A 23 5.20 -5.53 1.96
N ALA A 24 6.45 -5.94 2.20
CA ALA A 24 7.08 -7.19 1.75
C ALA A 24 7.32 -7.36 0.24
N ASP A 25 6.66 -6.59 -0.63
CA ASP A 25 6.85 -6.67 -2.07
C ASP A 25 6.94 -5.26 -2.71
N THR A 26 7.42 -5.20 -3.95
CA THR A 26 7.47 -3.97 -4.74
C THR A 26 6.07 -3.53 -5.11
N LEU A 27 5.64 -2.39 -4.56
CA LEU A 27 4.35 -1.78 -4.92
C LEU A 27 4.46 -1.11 -6.29
N LEU A 28 3.93 -1.78 -7.32
CA LEU A 28 3.86 -1.20 -8.67
C LEU A 28 2.70 -0.20 -8.79
N PRO A 29 2.82 0.86 -9.64
CA PRO A 29 1.76 1.86 -9.82
C PRO A 29 0.41 1.28 -10.23
N ALA A 30 0.40 0.21 -11.04
CA ALA A 30 -0.84 -0.46 -11.43
C ALA A 30 -1.54 -1.13 -10.23
N MET A 31 -0.77 -1.75 -9.33
CA MET A 31 -1.31 -2.37 -8.11
C MET A 31 -1.88 -1.31 -7.16
N GLU A 32 -1.18 -0.19 -6.99
CA GLU A 32 -1.64 0.94 -6.20
C GLU A 32 -2.97 1.50 -6.74
N ARG A 33 -3.07 1.70 -8.05
CA ARG A 33 -4.32 2.15 -8.71
C ARG A 33 -5.48 1.19 -8.46
N THR A 34 -5.27 -0.11 -8.67
CA THR A 34 -6.29 -1.13 -8.40
C THR A 34 -6.74 -1.14 -6.94
N MET A 35 -5.81 -0.99 -5.99
CA MET A 35 -6.15 -0.91 -4.57
C MET A 35 -6.91 0.38 -4.23
N LYS A 36 -6.50 1.53 -4.78
CA LYS A 36 -7.22 2.80 -4.62
C LYS A 36 -8.66 2.73 -5.14
N GLU A 37 -8.86 2.07 -6.29
CA GLU A 37 -10.19 1.87 -6.88
C GLU A 37 -11.10 1.00 -5.99
N VAL A 38 -10.57 -0.11 -5.46
CA VAL A 38 -11.36 -1.04 -4.63
C VAL A 38 -11.64 -0.50 -3.24
N PHE A 39 -10.63 0.04 -2.57
CA PHE A 39 -10.73 0.43 -1.16
C PHE A 39 -11.17 1.89 -0.97
N GLY A 40 -11.05 2.72 -2.02
CA GLY A 40 -11.43 4.13 -1.97
C GLY A 40 -10.64 4.96 -0.96
N VAL A 41 -9.43 4.53 -0.58
CA VAL A 41 -8.57 5.22 0.39
C VAL A 41 -7.12 5.24 -0.05
N ALA A 42 -6.30 6.04 0.62
CA ALA A 42 -4.86 6.07 0.41
C ALA A 42 -4.23 4.70 0.62
N VAL A 43 -3.33 4.34 -0.29
CA VAL A 43 -2.49 3.14 -0.23
C VAL A 43 -1.09 3.60 0.14
N THR A 44 -0.60 3.16 1.29
CA THR A 44 0.73 3.49 1.83
C THR A 44 1.63 2.28 1.68
N ASN A 45 2.92 2.50 1.43
CA ASN A 45 3.92 1.44 1.38
C ASN A 45 4.88 1.54 2.57
N ARG A 46 5.26 0.40 3.12
CA ARG A 46 6.32 0.26 4.13
C ARG A 46 7.37 -0.68 3.59
N TYR A 47 8.58 -0.16 3.45
CA TYR A 47 9.73 -0.96 3.06
C TYR A 47 10.48 -1.41 4.31
N SER A 48 10.62 -2.73 4.44
CA SER A 48 11.19 -3.37 5.62
C SER A 48 11.83 -4.71 5.29
N ALA A 49 12.81 -5.12 6.09
CA ALA A 49 13.37 -6.46 6.10
C ALA A 49 13.39 -6.98 7.54
N ARG A 50 13.54 -8.30 7.72
CA ARG A 50 13.55 -8.91 9.06
C ARG A 50 14.75 -8.43 9.87
N GLU A 51 15.89 -8.27 9.21
CA GLU A 51 17.19 -7.90 9.76
C GLU A 51 17.30 -6.39 10.03
N ALA A 52 16.57 -5.59 9.25
CA ALA A 52 16.69 -4.14 9.20
C ALA A 52 15.46 -3.40 9.81
N GLY A 53 14.40 -4.13 10.13
CA GLY A 53 13.14 -3.54 10.57
C GLY A 53 12.53 -2.62 9.50
N ARG A 54 11.86 -1.55 9.92
CA ARG A 54 11.21 -0.58 9.02
C ARG A 54 12.21 0.48 8.55
N MET A 55 12.57 0.41 7.28
CA MET A 55 13.60 1.25 6.65
C MET A 55 13.02 2.49 6.00
N ALA A 56 11.86 2.38 5.35
CA ALA A 56 11.22 3.52 4.70
C ALA A 56 9.69 3.42 4.70
N ALA A 57 9.01 4.55 4.55
CA ALA A 57 7.55 4.61 4.46
C ALA A 57 7.08 5.71 3.51
N THR A 58 5.87 5.55 2.98
CA THR A 58 5.24 6.55 2.12
C THR A 58 4.97 7.85 2.89
N CYS A 59 5.29 9.00 2.28
CA CYS A 59 4.96 10.31 2.85
C CYS A 59 3.47 10.65 2.71
N PRO A 60 2.93 11.62 3.47
CA PRO A 60 1.53 12.05 3.36
C PRO A 60 1.12 12.50 1.94
N GLU A 61 2.05 13.10 1.19
CA GLU A 61 1.85 13.53 -0.19
C GLU A 61 1.76 12.35 -1.18
N GLY A 62 2.21 11.16 -0.76
CA GLY A 62 2.17 9.93 -1.54
C GLY A 62 3.29 9.80 -2.58
N GLY A 63 3.33 8.63 -3.25
CA GLY A 63 4.17 8.39 -4.42
C GLY A 63 5.68 8.29 -4.18
N ARG A 64 6.18 8.55 -2.96
CA ARG A 64 7.60 8.47 -2.59
C ARG A 64 7.78 7.74 -1.28
N LEU A 65 8.93 7.11 -1.08
CA LEU A 65 9.35 6.52 0.19
C LEU A 65 10.39 7.44 0.84
N HIS A 66 10.16 7.80 2.11
CA HIS A 66 11.15 8.49 2.92
C HIS A 66 11.88 7.48 3.79
N VAL A 67 13.21 7.52 3.73
CA VAL A 67 14.09 6.67 4.54
C VAL A 67 14.03 7.14 5.99
N ASN A 68 14.03 6.18 6.91
CA ASN A 68 14.06 6.44 8.34
C ASN A 68 15.52 6.58 8.83
N PRO A 69 15.99 7.80 9.16
CA PRO A 69 17.38 8.06 9.52
C PRO A 69 17.83 7.38 10.83
N PHE A 70 16.87 6.93 11.65
CA PHE A 70 17.16 6.25 12.91
C PHE A 70 17.37 4.75 12.73
N THR A 71 17.03 4.19 11.57
CA THR A 71 17.31 2.79 11.26
C THR A 71 18.32 2.64 10.13
N HIS A 72 18.46 3.62 9.22
CA HIS A 72 19.31 3.56 8.02
C HIS A 72 19.88 4.92 7.64
#